data_AF-A0A926GZN0-F1
#
_entry.id   AF-A0A926GZN0-F1
#
_cell.length_a   1.000
_cell.length_b   1.000
_cell.length_c   1.000
_cell.angle_alpha   90.00
_cell.angle_beta   90.00
_cell.angle_gamma   90.00
#
_symmetry.space_group_name_H-M   'P 1'
#
loop_
_entity.id
_entity.type
_entity.pdbx_description
1 polymer ?
#
loop_
_entity_poly.entity_id
_entity_poly.type
_entity_poly.pdbx_seq_one_letter_code
_entity_poly.pdbx_strand_id
1 'polypeptide(L)'
;MCIFISVVVPATTPETELRTVMNEFLMGCRPCDDPVLTDRLAVGERAFYTTKGHCSCGTLLASQRNPAVQQAKDAAQIATDEAKKRKAGWSETRIMRWRQEREADLDKREEQAEIRGQGYGEIARFMDFVRAILNRGIAPCVGFYHRTYGGSDKYPPFTRRIVRIASMSPNDFLRMPENVLTQFAA
;
A
#
# COMPACT_ATOMS: atom_id res chain seq x y z
N MET A 1 12.80 -7.40 -1.32
CA MET A 1 11.63 -7.30 -0.41
C MET A 1 10.39 -7.45 -1.25
N CYS A 2 9.46 -8.32 -0.86
CA CYS A 2 8.24 -8.59 -1.62
C CYS A 2 7.01 -8.01 -0.89
N ILE A 3 6.10 -7.35 -1.59
CA ILE A 3 4.89 -6.81 -0.98
C ILE A 3 3.69 -7.65 -1.40
N PHE A 4 2.80 -7.98 -0.47
CA PHE A 4 1.53 -8.59 -0.78
C PHE A 4 0.39 -7.73 -0.27
N ILE A 5 -0.61 -7.56 -1.12
CA ILE A 5 -1.87 -6.91 -0.81
C ILE A 5 -2.91 -8.01 -0.66
N SER A 6 -3.56 -8.06 0.50
CA SER A 6 -4.65 -9.00 0.78
C SER A 6 -5.96 -8.23 0.93
N VAL A 7 -7.03 -8.77 0.38
CA VAL A 7 -8.41 -8.37 0.65
C VAL A 7 -8.94 -9.22 1.80
N VAL A 8 -9.57 -8.59 2.78
CA VAL A 8 -10.21 -9.24 3.92
C VAL A 8 -11.71 -8.99 3.84
N VAL A 9 -12.50 -10.05 4.00
CA VAL A 9 -13.97 -9.99 3.99
C VAL A 9 -14.55 -10.88 5.10
N PRO A 10 -15.82 -10.69 5.49
CA PRO A 10 -16.51 -11.66 6.33
C PRO A 10 -16.48 -13.07 5.72
N ALA A 11 -16.37 -14.08 6.57
CA ALA A 11 -16.35 -15.48 6.16
C ALA A 11 -17.65 -15.90 5.47
N THR A 12 -18.75 -15.24 5.82
CA THR A 12 -20.08 -15.41 5.23
C THR A 12 -20.20 -14.85 3.81
N THR A 13 -19.23 -14.06 3.33
CA THR A 13 -19.23 -13.54 1.96
C THR A 13 -19.21 -14.69 0.94
N PRO A 14 -20.14 -14.74 -0.04
CA PRO A 14 -20.16 -15.78 -1.06
C PRO A 14 -18.89 -15.74 -1.91
N GLU A 15 -18.09 -16.81 -1.86
CA GLU A 15 -16.78 -16.82 -2.52
C GLU A 15 -16.89 -16.75 -4.05
N THR A 16 -17.93 -17.34 -4.64
CA THR A 16 -18.19 -17.31 -6.08
C THR A 16 -18.47 -15.88 -6.57
N GLU A 17 -19.24 -15.11 -5.81
CA GLU A 17 -19.53 -13.70 -6.12
C GLU A 17 -18.31 -12.83 -5.92
N LEU A 18 -17.60 -13.00 -4.80
CA LEU A 18 -16.34 -12.30 -4.54
C LEU A 18 -15.33 -12.55 -5.67
N ARG A 19 -15.14 -13.81 -6.08
CA ARG A 19 -14.23 -14.20 -7.16
C ARG A 19 -14.64 -13.57 -8.50
N THR A 20 -15.93 -13.54 -8.80
CA THR A 20 -16.47 -12.91 -10.01
C THR A 20 -16.10 -11.42 -10.04
N VAL A 21 -16.38 -10.69 -8.96
CA VAL A 21 -16.07 -9.26 -8.89
C VAL A 21 -14.56 -9.02 -8.89
N MET A 22 -13.77 -9.79 -8.14
CA MET A 22 -12.31 -9.65 -8.18
C MET A 22 -11.75 -9.84 -9.59
N ASN A 23 -12.28 -10.80 -10.37
CA ASN A 23 -11.89 -11.01 -11.76
C ASN A 23 -12.32 -9.86 -12.68
N GLU A 24 -13.53 -9.29 -12.51
CA GLU A 24 -14.00 -8.09 -13.23
C GLU A 24 -13.00 -6.93 -13.07
N PHE A 25 -12.45 -6.76 -11.86
CA PHE A 25 -11.45 -5.73 -11.55
C PHE A 25 -9.99 -6.21 -11.73
N LEU A 26 -9.78 -7.28 -12.49
CA LEU A 26 -8.47 -7.83 -12.87
C LEU A 26 -7.59 -8.28 -11.69
N MET A 27 -8.17 -8.54 -10.53
CA MET A 27 -7.46 -9.03 -9.35
C MET A 27 -7.43 -10.57 -9.29
N GLY A 28 -6.51 -11.09 -8.48
CA GLY A 28 -6.52 -12.47 -8.03
C GLY A 28 -7.51 -12.68 -6.88
N CYS A 29 -7.95 -13.92 -6.71
CA CYS A 29 -8.83 -14.36 -5.63
C CYS A 29 -8.35 -15.72 -5.09
N ARG A 30 -7.07 -15.77 -4.68
CA ARG A 30 -6.48 -16.97 -4.04
C ARG A 30 -6.62 -16.81 -2.53
N PRO A 31 -7.07 -17.83 -1.78
CA PRO A 31 -7.04 -17.79 -0.33
C PRO A 31 -5.66 -17.37 0.19
N CYS A 32 -5.65 -16.49 1.19
CA CYS A 32 -4.43 -16.06 1.84
C CYS A 32 -3.96 -17.12 2.83
N ASP A 33 -2.72 -17.60 2.64
CA ASP A 33 -2.08 -18.62 3.45
C ASP A 33 -0.98 -18.04 4.36
N ASP A 34 -0.93 -16.71 4.51
CA ASP A 34 0.00 -16.06 5.45
C ASP A 34 -0.41 -16.34 6.91
N PRO A 35 0.37 -17.15 7.67
CA PRO A 35 0.01 -17.50 9.03
C PRO A 35 -0.06 -16.27 9.94
N VAL A 36 0.77 -15.24 9.70
CA VAL A 36 0.77 -14.03 10.54
C VAL A 36 -0.50 -13.21 10.34
N LEU A 37 -1.01 -13.13 9.11
CA LEU A 37 -2.27 -12.45 8.85
C LEU A 37 -3.43 -13.27 9.40
N THR A 38 -3.46 -14.58 9.11
CA THR A 38 -4.52 -15.49 9.53
C THR A 38 -4.70 -15.52 11.04
N ASP A 39 -3.62 -15.53 11.82
CA ASP A 39 -3.67 -15.48 13.29
C ASP A 39 -4.24 -14.17 13.86
N ARG A 40 -4.26 -13.10 13.05
CA ARG A 40 -4.69 -11.74 13.45
C ARG A 40 -6.06 -11.34 12.93
N LEU A 41 -6.63 -12.13 12.02
CA LEU A 41 -7.99 -11.93 11.57
C LEU A 41 -8.96 -12.20 12.73
N ALA A 42 -10.08 -11.47 12.75
CA ALA A 42 -11.14 -11.77 13.68
C ALA A 42 -11.81 -13.11 13.32
N VAL A 43 -12.44 -13.73 14.31
CA VAL A 43 -13.27 -14.92 14.08
C VAL A 43 -14.36 -14.56 13.07
N GLY A 44 -14.47 -15.36 12.02
CA GLY A 44 -15.43 -15.11 10.94
C GLY A 44 -14.94 -14.12 9.88
N GLU A 45 -13.64 -13.92 9.73
CA GLU A 45 -13.03 -13.23 8.59
C GLU A 45 -12.21 -14.19 7.72
N ARG A 46 -12.09 -13.87 6.43
CA ARG A 46 -11.23 -14.56 5.47
C ARG A 46 -10.43 -13.56 4.66
N ALA A 47 -9.19 -13.93 4.34
CA ALA A 47 -8.32 -13.12 3.49
C ALA A 47 -8.03 -13.81 2.15
N PHE A 48 -7.88 -13.00 1.11
CA PHE A 48 -7.55 -13.43 -0.24
C PHE A 48 -6.45 -12.54 -0.82
N TYR A 49 -5.46 -13.12 -1.47
CA TYR A 49 -4.46 -12.35 -2.20
C TYR A 49 -5.08 -11.71 -3.44
N THR A 50 -4.81 -10.42 -3.65
CA THR A 50 -5.22 -9.69 -4.86
C THR A 50 -4.35 -10.00 -6.08
N THR A 51 -3.30 -10.78 -5.90
CA THR A 51 -2.36 -11.19 -6.95
C THR A 51 -2.66 -12.59 -7.47
N LYS A 52 -2.42 -12.83 -8.76
CA LYS A 52 -2.66 -14.14 -9.40
C LYS A 52 -1.51 -15.16 -9.26
N GLY A 53 -0.36 -14.77 -8.69
CA GLY A 53 0.78 -15.69 -8.52
C GLY A 53 2.13 -15.06 -8.16
N HIS A 54 2.28 -13.74 -8.34
CA HIS A 54 3.50 -13.00 -7.98
C HIS A 54 3.21 -11.93 -6.92
N CYS A 55 4.24 -11.36 -6.29
CA CYS A 55 4.06 -10.26 -5.33
C CYS A 55 3.40 -9.03 -5.97
N SER A 56 2.76 -8.21 -5.17
CA SER A 56 2.22 -6.90 -5.54
C SER A 56 3.29 -5.84 -5.77
N CYS A 57 4.59 -6.18 -5.78
CA CYS A 57 5.69 -5.21 -5.81
C CYS A 57 5.64 -4.21 -6.98
N GLY A 58 5.00 -4.60 -8.10
CA GLY A 58 4.82 -3.75 -9.28
C GLY A 58 3.54 -2.90 -9.28
N THR A 59 2.70 -3.00 -8.24
CA THR A 59 1.49 -2.17 -8.13
C THR A 59 1.82 -0.84 -7.47
N LEU A 60 1.04 0.19 -7.78
CA LEU A 60 1.23 1.52 -7.21
C LEU A 60 0.92 1.57 -5.72
N LEU A 61 -0.05 0.77 -5.32
CA LEU A 61 -0.42 0.57 -3.92
C LEU A 61 0.75 -0.01 -3.10
N ALA A 62 1.63 -0.78 -3.74
CA ALA A 62 2.85 -1.32 -3.12
C ALA A 62 4.07 -0.40 -3.31
N SER A 63 4.12 0.40 -4.38
CA SER A 63 5.27 1.27 -4.66
C SER A 63 5.32 2.51 -3.76
N GLN A 64 4.15 2.99 -3.32
CA GLN A 64 4.04 4.12 -2.39
C GLN A 64 4.23 3.61 -0.96
N ARG A 65 5.50 3.48 -0.55
CA ARG A 65 5.85 3.36 0.86
C ARG A 65 5.21 4.53 1.60
N ASN A 66 4.60 4.27 2.76
CA ASN A 66 4.03 5.28 3.66
C ASN A 66 4.87 6.58 3.59
N PRO A 67 4.30 7.73 3.16
CA PRO A 67 5.05 8.95 2.93
C PRO A 67 5.90 9.35 4.13
N ALA A 68 5.41 9.14 5.36
CA ALA A 68 6.16 9.44 6.58
C ALA A 68 7.38 8.52 6.78
N VAL A 69 7.25 7.23 6.42
CA VAL A 69 8.35 6.26 6.49
C VAL A 69 9.35 6.49 5.36
N GLN A 70 8.87 6.86 4.17
CA GLN A 70 9.71 7.16 3.02
C GLN A 70 10.46 8.47 3.24
N GLN A 71 9.80 9.53 3.73
CA GLN A 71 10.42 10.77 4.16
C GLN A 71 11.46 10.52 5.26
N ALA A 72 11.16 9.69 6.27
CA ALA A 72 12.13 9.36 7.31
C ALA A 72 13.35 8.60 6.75
N LYS A 73 13.13 7.67 5.80
CA LYS A 73 14.22 6.94 5.12
C LYS A 73 15.05 7.84 4.22
N ASP A 74 14.41 8.72 3.46
CA ASP A 74 15.08 9.67 2.57
C ASP A 74 15.88 10.68 3.39
N ALA A 75 15.33 11.19 4.50
CA ALA A 75 16.06 12.04 5.44
C ALA A 75 17.28 11.32 6.05
N ALA A 76 17.13 10.05 6.47
CA ALA A 76 18.23 9.26 7.00
C ALA A 76 19.32 8.97 5.95
N GLN A 77 18.91 8.74 4.70
CA GLN A 77 19.81 8.53 3.57
C GLN A 77 20.57 9.81 3.20
N ILE A 78 19.88 10.95 3.16
CA ILE A 78 20.49 12.27 2.92
C ILE A 78 21.54 12.55 4.00
N ALA A 79 21.21 12.37 5.27
CA ALA A 79 22.16 12.56 6.37
C ALA A 79 23.40 11.64 6.26
N THR A 80 23.20 10.39 5.83
CA THR A 80 24.29 9.43 5.60
C THR A 80 25.20 9.88 4.45
N ASP A 81 24.62 10.37 3.36
CA ASP A 81 25.38 10.79 2.19
C ASP A 81 26.06 12.16 2.39
N GLU A 82 25.47 13.07 3.18
CA GLU A 82 26.14 14.28 3.67
C GLU A 82 27.41 13.93 4.46
N ALA A 83 27.31 12.97 5.40
CA ALA A 83 28.45 12.52 6.18
C ALA A 83 29.57 11.94 5.30
N LYS A 84 29.23 11.18 4.25
CA LYS A 84 30.20 10.66 3.27
C LYS A 84 30.84 11.80 2.47
N LYS A 85 30.08 12.79 2.02
CA LYS A 85 30.59 13.93 1.27
C LYS A 85 31.52 14.81 2.11
N ARG A 86 31.19 15.00 3.39
CA ARG A 86 32.07 15.69 4.35
C ARG A 86 33.38 14.92 4.54
N LYS A 87 33.32 13.59 4.69
CA LYS A 87 34.52 12.73 4.73
C LYS A 87 35.34 12.77 3.43
N ALA A 88 34.70 12.97 2.29
CA ALA A 88 35.34 13.12 0.99
C ALA A 88 35.93 14.53 0.74
N GLY A 89 35.93 15.41 1.74
CA GLY A 89 36.53 16.75 1.65
C GLY A 89 35.71 17.76 0.87
N TRP A 90 34.40 17.53 0.70
CA TRP A 90 33.53 18.54 0.10
C TRP A 90 33.40 19.75 1.02
N SER A 91 33.44 20.96 0.44
CA SER A 91 33.15 22.19 1.18
C SER A 91 31.67 22.25 1.59
N GLU A 92 31.38 22.94 2.70
CA GLU A 92 30.02 23.07 3.23
C GLU A 92 29.05 23.63 2.18
N THR A 93 29.52 24.60 1.39
CA THR A 93 28.74 25.22 0.30
C THR A 93 28.37 24.21 -0.78
N ARG A 94 29.24 23.24 -1.10
CA ARG A 94 28.93 22.17 -2.07
C ARG A 94 27.96 21.13 -1.50
N ILE A 95 28.04 20.85 -0.20
CA ILE A 95 27.10 19.94 0.47
C ILE A 95 25.70 20.56 0.51
N MET A 96 25.59 21.84 0.86
CA MET A 96 24.32 22.58 0.87
C MET A 96 23.66 22.65 -0.51
N ARG A 97 24.43 22.96 -1.57
CA ARG A 97 23.91 22.96 -2.95
C ARG A 97 23.44 21.56 -3.38
N TRP A 98 24.23 20.54 -3.10
CA TRP A 98 23.85 19.16 -3.40
C TRP A 98 22.57 18.74 -2.66
N ARG A 99 22.41 19.14 -1.39
CA ARG A 99 21.19 18.88 -0.61
C ARG A 99 19.97 19.54 -1.25
N GLN A 100 20.07 20.81 -1.60
CA GLN A 100 18.99 21.56 -2.26
C GLN A 100 18.61 20.95 -3.61
N GLU A 101 19.60 20.54 -4.42
CA GLU A 101 19.35 19.83 -5.67
C GLU A 101 18.64 18.49 -5.41
N ARG A 102 19.00 17.80 -4.33
CA ARG A 102 18.43 16.49 -4.01
C ARG A 102 16.99 16.59 -3.48
N GLU A 103 16.70 17.60 -2.66
CA GLU A 103 15.34 17.92 -2.21
C GLU A 103 14.46 18.30 -3.42
N ALA A 104 14.94 19.17 -4.31
CA ALA A 104 14.21 19.56 -5.52
C ALA A 104 13.95 18.40 -6.50
N ASP A 105 14.86 17.43 -6.58
CA ASP A 105 14.67 16.20 -7.38
C ASP A 105 13.60 15.27 -6.79
N LEU A 106 13.45 15.23 -5.46
CA LEU A 106 12.41 14.46 -4.80
C LEU A 106 11.03 15.10 -5.04
N ASP A 107 10.94 16.41 -4.88
CA ASP A 107 9.71 17.18 -5.13
C ASP A 107 9.25 17.02 -6.59
N LYS A 108 10.17 17.12 -7.55
CA LYS A 108 9.87 16.91 -8.98
C LYS A 108 9.45 15.48 -9.30
N ARG A 109 9.94 14.48 -8.56
CA ARG A 109 9.50 13.08 -8.75
C ARG A 109 8.10 12.85 -8.20
N GLU A 110 7.76 13.49 -7.09
CA GLU A 110 6.40 13.46 -6.54
C GLU A 110 5.43 14.15 -7.52
N GLU A 111 5.77 15.35 -7.99
CA GLU A 111 4.99 16.10 -8.98
C GLU A 111 4.87 15.36 -10.33
N GLN A 112 5.95 14.74 -10.82
CA GLN A 112 5.88 13.91 -12.03
C GLN A 112 5.10 12.60 -11.85
N ALA A 113 5.04 12.05 -10.64
CA ALA A 113 4.19 10.90 -10.35
C ALA A 113 2.70 11.28 -10.35
N GLU A 114 2.36 12.50 -9.93
CA GLU A 114 1.01 13.07 -10.03
C GLU A 114 0.61 13.36 -11.48
N ILE A 115 1.53 13.89 -12.31
CA ILE A 115 1.27 14.25 -13.71
C ILE A 115 1.13 13.02 -14.62
N ARG A 116 1.80 11.90 -14.31
CA ARG A 116 1.68 10.63 -15.07
C ARG A 116 0.43 9.85 -14.64
N GLY A 117 -0.74 10.33 -15.02
CA GLY A 117 -2.07 9.75 -14.74
C GLY A 117 -2.33 8.28 -15.13
N GLN A 118 -1.33 7.52 -15.57
CA GLN A 118 -1.43 6.07 -15.76
C GLN A 118 -1.56 5.31 -14.43
N GLY A 119 -1.09 5.90 -13.34
CA GLY A 119 -1.18 5.24 -12.03
C GLY A 119 -2.49 5.37 -11.29
N TYR A 120 -3.22 6.45 -11.56
CA TYR A 120 -4.55 6.67 -11.02
C TYR A 120 -5.56 5.62 -11.49
N GLY A 121 -5.38 5.06 -12.69
CA GLY A 121 -6.26 4.00 -13.20
C GLY A 121 -6.23 2.72 -12.36
N GLU A 122 -5.08 2.36 -11.79
CA GLU A 122 -4.99 1.22 -10.87
C GLU A 122 -5.72 1.52 -9.55
N ILE A 123 -5.48 2.69 -8.96
CA ILE A 123 -6.11 3.07 -7.69
C ILE A 123 -7.62 3.21 -7.84
N ALA A 124 -8.08 3.84 -8.93
CA ALA A 124 -9.49 3.91 -9.27
C ALA A 124 -10.10 2.51 -9.37
N ARG A 125 -9.42 1.56 -10.05
CA ARG A 125 -9.86 0.16 -10.15
C ARG A 125 -10.03 -0.51 -8.78
N PHE A 126 -9.10 -0.30 -7.84
CA PHE A 126 -9.22 -0.84 -6.48
C PHE A 126 -10.37 -0.19 -5.69
N MET A 127 -10.55 1.12 -5.81
CA MET A 127 -11.66 1.82 -5.16
C MET A 127 -13.02 1.42 -5.74
N ASP A 128 -13.11 1.27 -7.05
CA ASP A 128 -14.33 0.84 -7.74
C ASP A 128 -14.67 -0.62 -7.42
N PHE A 129 -13.65 -1.46 -7.21
CA PHE A 129 -13.86 -2.79 -6.63
C PHE A 129 -14.51 -2.72 -5.24
N VAL A 130 -14.00 -1.87 -4.34
CA VAL A 130 -14.60 -1.69 -3.00
C VAL A 130 -16.06 -1.27 -3.12
N ARG A 131 -16.32 -0.25 -3.95
CA ARG A 131 -17.67 0.25 -4.21
C ARG A 131 -18.56 -0.84 -4.80
N ALA A 132 -18.05 -1.66 -5.72
CA ALA A 132 -18.82 -2.75 -6.32
C ALA A 132 -19.22 -3.81 -5.27
N ILE A 133 -18.30 -4.23 -4.40
CA ILE A 133 -18.61 -5.20 -3.34
C ILE A 133 -19.69 -4.65 -2.39
N LEU A 134 -19.55 -3.40 -1.96
CA LEU A 134 -20.47 -2.76 -1.01
C LEU A 134 -21.84 -2.48 -1.64
N ASN A 135 -21.87 -1.87 -2.83
CA ASN A 135 -23.11 -1.47 -3.50
C ASN A 135 -23.92 -2.67 -4.00
N ARG A 136 -23.26 -3.77 -4.39
CA ARG A 136 -23.94 -5.01 -4.78
C ARG A 136 -24.37 -5.85 -3.56
N GLY A 137 -23.99 -5.45 -2.34
CA GLY A 137 -24.34 -6.18 -1.12
C GLY A 137 -23.62 -7.52 -0.94
N ILE A 138 -22.52 -7.74 -1.68
CA ILE A 138 -21.75 -9.00 -1.63
C ILE A 138 -21.11 -9.19 -0.25
N ALA A 139 -20.64 -8.09 0.34
CA ALA A 139 -20.15 -8.06 1.70
C ALA A 139 -20.55 -6.73 2.37
N PRO A 140 -20.84 -6.74 3.68
CA PRO A 140 -21.13 -5.52 4.43
C PRO A 140 -19.90 -4.61 4.59
N CYS A 141 -18.71 -5.18 4.43
CA CYS A 141 -17.44 -4.48 4.52
C CYS A 141 -16.36 -5.24 3.73
N VAL A 142 -15.31 -4.53 3.33
CA VAL A 142 -14.14 -5.09 2.65
C VAL A 142 -12.90 -4.39 3.15
N GLY A 143 -11.83 -5.12 3.47
CA GLY A 143 -10.60 -4.55 3.99
C GLY A 143 -9.42 -4.80 3.07
N PHE A 144 -8.46 -3.88 3.08
CA PHE A 144 -7.15 -4.03 2.46
C PHE A 144 -6.06 -4.08 3.53
N TYR A 145 -5.15 -5.03 3.39
CA TYR A 145 -3.97 -5.19 4.24
C TYR A 145 -2.73 -5.34 3.38
N HIS A 146 -1.72 -4.50 3.64
CA HIS A 146 -0.44 -4.53 2.91
C HIS A 146 0.66 -4.99 3.85
N ARG A 147 1.51 -5.90 3.36
CA ARG A 147 2.67 -6.37 4.11
C ARG A 147 3.89 -6.54 3.22
N THR A 148 5.02 -6.02 3.68
CA THR A 148 6.33 -6.30 3.10
C THR A 148 6.98 -7.52 3.77
N TYR A 149 7.43 -8.46 2.97
CA TYR A 149 8.21 -9.64 3.35
C TYR A 149 9.69 -9.44 3.01
N GLY A 150 10.54 -10.05 3.85
CA GLY A 150 12.00 -9.95 3.76
C GLY A 150 12.59 -8.78 4.54
N GLY A 151 11.84 -8.20 5.48
CA GLY A 151 12.38 -7.34 6.54
C GLY A 151 12.84 -8.15 7.75
N SER A 152 13.45 -7.48 8.73
CA SER A 152 13.90 -8.10 9.99
C SER A 152 12.76 -8.49 10.93
N ASP A 153 11.58 -7.89 10.76
CA ASP A 153 10.43 -8.14 11.62
C ASP A 153 9.51 -9.21 11.05
N LYS A 154 9.54 -10.39 11.68
CA LYS A 154 8.70 -11.53 11.32
C LYS A 154 7.23 -11.30 11.72
N TYR A 155 6.96 -10.43 12.69
CA TYR A 155 5.63 -10.18 13.27
C TYR A 155 5.38 -8.67 13.43
N PRO A 156 5.26 -7.91 12.32
CA PRO A 156 5.07 -6.47 12.38
C PRO A 156 3.85 -6.08 13.21
N PRO A 157 3.74 -4.87 13.79
CA PRO A 157 2.52 -4.46 14.48
C PRO A 157 1.29 -4.55 13.56
N PHE A 158 0.14 -4.98 14.07
CA PHE A 158 -1.12 -5.04 13.32
C PHE A 158 -2.14 -4.13 13.96
N THR A 159 -2.69 -3.23 13.16
CA THR A 159 -3.78 -2.36 13.60
C THR A 159 -4.93 -2.42 12.59
N ARG A 160 -6.13 -2.09 13.06
CA ARG A 160 -7.32 -2.00 12.23
C ARG A 160 -7.82 -0.56 12.25
N ARG A 161 -8.27 -0.07 11.10
CA ARG A 161 -9.02 1.17 11.00
C ARG A 161 -10.24 0.97 10.11
N ILE A 162 -11.32 1.65 10.44
CA ILE A 162 -12.56 1.62 9.66
C ILE A 162 -12.72 2.98 9.00
N VAL A 163 -13.01 2.98 7.69
CA VAL A 163 -13.16 4.17 6.87
C VAL A 163 -14.41 4.02 6.00
N ARG A 164 -15.16 5.10 5.80
CA ARG A 164 -16.24 5.10 4.79
C ARG A 164 -15.62 5.27 3.42
N ILE A 165 -15.99 4.42 2.46
CA ILE A 165 -15.44 4.53 1.11
C ILE A 165 -15.79 5.87 0.45
N ALA A 166 -16.94 6.44 0.81
CA ALA A 166 -17.39 7.74 0.30
C ALA A 166 -16.49 8.92 0.72
N SER A 167 -15.78 8.81 1.85
CA SER A 167 -14.86 9.86 2.33
C SER A 167 -13.41 9.65 1.88
N MET A 168 -13.13 8.59 1.12
CA MET A 168 -11.76 8.24 0.71
C MET A 168 -11.44 8.88 -0.64
N SER A 169 -10.39 9.69 -0.71
CA SER A 169 -9.83 10.11 -2.01
C SER A 169 -8.89 9.03 -2.57
N PRO A 170 -8.60 9.05 -3.88
CA PRO A 170 -7.56 8.19 -4.45
C PRO A 170 -6.19 8.36 -3.77
N ASN A 171 -5.84 9.58 -3.38
CA ASN A 171 -4.59 9.84 -2.64
C ASN A 171 -4.61 9.21 -1.25
N ASP A 172 -5.73 9.24 -0.53
CA ASP A 172 -5.84 8.56 0.77
C ASP A 172 -5.73 7.03 0.61
N PHE A 173 -6.32 6.49 -0.45
CA PHE A 173 -6.25 5.06 -0.79
C PHE A 173 -4.83 4.63 -1.15
N LEU A 174 -4.12 5.46 -1.92
CA LEU A 174 -2.72 5.24 -2.26
C LEU A 174 -1.81 5.27 -1.02
N ARG A 175 -2.14 6.12 -0.04
CA ARG A 175 -1.35 6.32 1.20
C ARG A 175 -1.79 5.42 2.35
N MET A 176 -2.49 4.32 2.07
CA MET A 176 -2.87 3.35 3.11
C MET A 176 -1.62 2.82 3.84
N PRO A 177 -1.60 2.86 5.18
CA PRO A 177 -0.42 2.48 5.95
C PRO A 177 -0.17 0.97 5.87
N GLU A 178 1.12 0.62 5.83
CA GLU A 178 1.55 -0.78 5.88
C GLU A 178 1.25 -1.41 7.24
N ASN A 179 0.95 -2.71 7.25
CA ASN A 179 0.59 -3.49 8.43
C ASN A 179 -0.67 -2.99 9.15
N VAL A 180 -1.50 -2.20 8.46
CA VAL A 180 -2.81 -1.76 8.93
C VAL A 180 -3.88 -2.34 8.04
N LEU A 181 -4.85 -3.05 8.63
CA LEU A 181 -6.06 -3.46 7.96
C LEU A 181 -6.99 -2.23 7.85
N THR A 182 -7.07 -1.66 6.65
CA THR A 182 -8.02 -0.58 6.34
C THR A 182 -9.32 -1.20 5.85
N GLN A 183 -10.33 -1.19 6.70
CA GLN A 183 -11.64 -1.75 6.42
C GLN A 183 -12.61 -0.66 5.93
N PHE A 184 -13.23 -0.93 4.80
CA PHE A 184 -14.17 -0.07 4.13
C PHE A 184 -15.60 -0.54 4.39
N ALA A 185 -16.44 0.39 4.78
CA ALA A 185 -17.88 0.24 4.82
C ALA A 185 -18.54 1.29 3.88
N ALA A 186 -19.80 1.05 3.53
CA ALA A 186 -20.60 1.98 2.74
C ALA A 186 -20.69 3.37 3.41
#